data_AF-A0A9P7YVM7-F1
#
_entry.id   AF-A0A9P7YVM7-F1
#
_cell.length_a   1.000
_cell.length_b   1.000
_cell.length_c   1.000
_cell.angle_alpha   90.00
_cell.angle_beta   90.00
_cell.angle_gamma   90.00
#
_symmetry.space_group_name_H-M   'P 1'
#
loop_
_entity.id
_entity.type
_entity.pdbx_description
1 polymer ?
#
loop_
_entity_poly.entity_id
_entity_poly.type
_entity_poly.pdbx_seq_one_letter_code
_entity_poly.pdbx_strand_id
1 'polypeptide(L)'
;MESQLKIWIALLLTVGSSVLQEVMPFEEGQFALTQNWDIPMNETGTAGSLLHPFYDSPKTKPANQLASQTRIHTGTVFNFRTYHAKHPAGIARLQNVTQIDEDYLIFDPTGSKNILSKPELDQRLMEQYNAPQNTDDLEKLSMWECIGDRNHPYFSHLSLATVCAAGRRCANHTFDKSSWNATEAQRNEDAQGLFFAFNYERLITCVRETMAARRRGVTDEDFWTRARRLKEEYSLSHSDP
;
A
#
# COMPACT_ATOMS: atom_id res chain seq x y z
N MET A 1 8.55 -6.73 -9.62
CA MET A 1 8.75 -8.12 -10.07
C MET A 1 9.09 -9.06 -8.92
N GLU A 2 10.21 -8.88 -8.20
CA GLU A 2 10.61 -9.80 -7.12
C GLU A 2 9.62 -9.88 -5.95
N SER A 3 9.03 -8.77 -5.51
CA SER A 3 8.04 -8.74 -4.42
C SER A 3 6.67 -9.33 -4.82
N GLN A 4 6.28 -9.18 -6.09
CA GLN A 4 5.06 -9.79 -6.64
C GLN A 4 5.24 -11.31 -6.76
N LEU A 5 6.41 -11.76 -7.23
CA LEU A 5 6.80 -13.16 -7.25
C LEU A 5 6.86 -13.75 -5.83
N LYS A 6 7.24 -12.97 -4.81
CA LYS A 6 7.26 -13.44 -3.42
C LYS A 6 5.88 -13.54 -2.78
N ILE A 7 4.98 -12.58 -3.03
CA ILE A 7 3.56 -12.71 -2.63
C ILE A 7 2.90 -13.88 -3.37
N TRP A 8 3.22 -14.03 -4.65
CA TRP A 8 2.85 -15.20 -5.45
C TRP A 8 3.38 -16.51 -4.84
N ILE A 9 4.65 -16.56 -4.45
CA ILE A 9 5.26 -17.73 -3.77
C ILE A 9 4.63 -17.97 -2.39
N ALA A 10 4.31 -16.92 -1.62
CA ALA A 10 3.62 -17.06 -0.35
C ALA A 10 2.20 -17.63 -0.53
N LEU A 11 1.48 -17.18 -1.56
CA LEU A 11 0.20 -17.76 -1.99
C LEU A 11 0.39 -19.22 -2.44
N LEU A 12 1.43 -19.51 -3.23
CA LEU A 12 1.78 -20.86 -3.69
C LEU A 12 2.03 -21.83 -2.53
N LEU A 13 2.80 -21.40 -1.53
CA LEU A 13 3.13 -22.19 -0.35
C LEU A 13 1.93 -22.40 0.58
N THR A 14 0.95 -21.50 0.56
CA THR A 14 -0.23 -21.58 1.44
C THR A 14 -1.37 -22.40 0.84
N VAL A 15 -1.56 -22.34 -0.48
CA VAL A 15 -2.69 -23.00 -1.18
C VAL A 15 -2.29 -24.33 -1.84
N GLY A 16 -1.00 -24.54 -2.13
CA GLY A 16 -0.46 -25.74 -2.77
C GLY A 16 -0.20 -25.56 -4.27
N SER A 17 0.98 -25.98 -4.72
CA SER A 17 1.50 -25.70 -6.08
C SER A 17 0.68 -26.31 -7.21
N SER A 18 0.16 -27.53 -7.04
CA SER A 18 -0.65 -28.22 -8.05
C SER A 18 -2.01 -27.55 -8.27
N VAL A 19 -2.60 -27.00 -7.21
CA VAL A 19 -3.87 -26.28 -7.28
C VAL A 19 -3.65 -24.95 -7.97
N LEU A 20 -2.68 -24.13 -7.56
CA LEU A 20 -2.45 -22.84 -8.23
C LEU A 20 -2.08 -22.97 -9.69
N GLN A 21 -1.26 -23.95 -10.09
CA GLN A 21 -0.92 -24.10 -11.51
C GLN A 21 -2.14 -24.45 -12.38
N GLU A 22 -3.15 -25.13 -11.83
CA GLU A 22 -4.40 -25.47 -12.53
C GLU A 22 -5.34 -24.26 -12.66
N VAL A 23 -5.43 -23.41 -11.63
CA VAL A 23 -6.41 -22.29 -11.59
C VAL A 23 -5.81 -20.93 -11.92
N MET A 24 -4.49 -20.83 -11.86
CA MET A 24 -3.75 -19.58 -11.81
C MET A 24 -2.36 -19.76 -12.47
N PRO A 25 -2.30 -20.11 -13.77
CA PRO A 25 -1.03 -20.14 -14.49
C PRO A 25 -0.41 -18.75 -14.44
N PHE A 26 0.83 -18.66 -13.95
CA PHE A 26 1.52 -17.37 -13.87
C PHE A 26 2.04 -17.01 -15.27
N GLU A 27 1.37 -16.09 -15.94
CA GLU A 27 1.91 -15.44 -17.13
C GLU A 27 2.39 -14.02 -16.78
N GLU A 28 3.49 -13.61 -17.40
CA GLU A 28 4.09 -12.30 -17.20
C GLU A 28 3.07 -11.20 -17.51
N GLY A 29 2.88 -10.24 -16.59
CA GLY A 29 1.94 -9.12 -16.74
C GLY A 29 0.51 -9.37 -16.25
N GLN A 30 0.12 -10.60 -15.89
CA GLN A 30 -1.22 -10.89 -15.38
C GLN A 30 -1.44 -10.46 -13.92
N PHE A 31 -0.34 -10.30 -13.16
CA PHE A 31 -0.39 -9.96 -11.74
C PHE A 31 0.46 -8.72 -11.44
N ALA A 32 -0.22 -7.61 -11.18
CA ALA A 32 0.42 -6.40 -10.65
C ALA A 32 -0.13 -6.07 -9.26
N LEU A 33 0.79 -5.80 -8.33
CA LEU A 33 0.52 -5.08 -7.11
C LEU A 33 1.04 -3.67 -7.32
N THR A 34 0.13 -2.71 -7.37
CA THR A 34 0.43 -1.32 -7.70
C THR A 34 0.28 -0.46 -6.46
N GLN A 35 0.64 0.83 -6.48
CA GLN A 35 0.46 1.68 -5.30
C GLN A 35 -1.03 1.98 -5.00
N ASN A 36 -1.88 1.94 -6.02
CA ASN A 36 -3.32 2.22 -5.92
C ASN A 36 -4.10 0.91 -5.76
N TRP A 37 -4.45 0.56 -4.53
CA TRP A 37 -5.08 -0.73 -4.21
C TRP A 37 -6.60 -0.72 -4.20
N ASP A 38 -7.18 0.45 -3.96
CA ASP A 38 -8.62 0.67 -3.85
C ASP A 38 -9.33 0.62 -5.20
N ILE A 39 -8.59 0.76 -6.30
CA ILE A 39 -9.15 0.73 -7.66
C ILE A 39 -9.10 -0.68 -8.30
N PRO A 40 -10.08 -1.04 -9.14
CA PRO A 40 -10.03 -2.25 -9.96
C PRO A 40 -8.76 -2.29 -10.82
N MET A 41 -8.26 -3.49 -11.10
CA MET A 41 -7.16 -3.68 -12.04
C MET A 41 -7.57 -3.15 -13.42
N ASN A 42 -6.78 -2.23 -13.98
CA ASN A 42 -7.02 -1.71 -15.32
C ASN A 42 -6.75 -2.78 -16.39
N GLU A 43 -7.26 -2.55 -17.61
CA GLU A 43 -7.14 -3.50 -18.72
C GLU A 43 -5.69 -3.83 -19.06
N THR A 44 -4.78 -2.88 -18.86
CA THR A 44 -3.35 -3.02 -19.15
C THR A 44 -2.56 -3.70 -18.03
N GLY A 45 -3.17 -4.02 -16.88
CA GLY A 45 -2.50 -4.67 -15.75
C GLY A 45 -1.45 -3.78 -15.05
N THR A 46 -1.53 -2.46 -15.20
CA THR A 46 -0.51 -1.51 -14.71
C THR A 46 -0.93 -0.73 -13.45
N ALA A 47 -2.22 -0.69 -13.14
CA ALA A 47 -2.81 0.01 -11.98
C ALA A 47 -3.97 -0.80 -11.39
N GLY A 48 -4.10 -0.84 -10.05
CA GLY A 48 -5.12 -1.60 -9.31
C GLY A 48 -4.60 -2.83 -8.57
N SER A 49 -5.52 -3.62 -8.01
CA SER A 49 -5.23 -4.87 -7.29
C SER A 49 -6.28 -5.94 -7.54
N LEU A 50 -5.86 -7.08 -8.11
CA LEU A 50 -6.71 -8.28 -8.27
C LEU A 50 -6.94 -9.02 -6.95
N LEU A 51 -6.12 -8.73 -5.92
CA LEU A 51 -6.27 -9.38 -4.63
C LEU A 51 -7.20 -8.63 -3.68
N HIS A 52 -7.55 -7.37 -3.99
CA HIS A 52 -8.40 -6.54 -3.12
C HIS A 52 -9.66 -7.26 -2.59
N PRO A 53 -10.43 -8.04 -3.38
CA PRO A 53 -11.62 -8.74 -2.88
C PRO A 53 -11.34 -9.70 -1.72
N PHE A 54 -10.10 -10.17 -1.61
CA PHE A 54 -9.65 -11.11 -0.59
C PHE A 54 -9.05 -10.43 0.62
N TYR A 55 -9.14 -9.10 0.72
CA TYR A 55 -8.78 -8.37 1.93
C TYR A 55 -10.01 -7.97 2.73
N ASP A 56 -9.90 -8.07 4.06
CA ASP A 56 -10.87 -7.50 4.99
C ASP A 56 -10.50 -6.03 5.26
N SER A 57 -11.49 -5.15 5.14
CA SER A 57 -11.35 -3.72 5.44
C SER A 57 -11.35 -3.49 6.95
N PRO A 58 -10.54 -2.55 7.46
CA PRO A 58 -10.49 -2.24 8.88
C PRO A 58 -11.78 -1.54 9.37
N LYS A 59 -12.62 -1.07 8.44
CA LYS A 59 -13.96 -0.57 8.73
C LYS A 59 -14.95 -1.69 9.10
N THR A 60 -14.68 -2.92 8.63
CA THR A 60 -15.58 -4.08 8.80
C THR A 60 -15.20 -4.96 9.99
N LYS A 61 -13.93 -4.90 10.45
CA LYS A 61 -13.45 -5.60 11.64
C LYS A 61 -12.39 -4.72 12.35
N PRO A 62 -12.40 -4.60 13.69
CA PRO A 62 -11.42 -3.80 14.42
C PRO A 62 -10.00 -4.40 14.31
N ALA A 63 -8.97 -3.54 14.24
CA ALA A 63 -7.56 -3.90 14.01
C ALA A 63 -7.05 -5.07 14.86
N ASN A 64 -7.44 -5.10 16.13
CA ASN A 64 -6.99 -6.09 17.10
C ASN A 64 -7.52 -7.50 16.79
N GLN A 65 -8.65 -7.62 16.10
CA GLN A 65 -9.19 -8.91 15.66
C GLN A 65 -8.54 -9.40 14.37
N LEU A 66 -8.15 -8.51 13.45
CA LEU A 66 -7.44 -8.93 12.23
C LEU A 66 -5.98 -9.32 12.53
N ALA A 67 -5.31 -8.59 13.42
CA ALA A 67 -3.89 -8.79 13.75
C ALA A 67 -3.60 -10.11 14.50
N SER A 68 -4.59 -10.67 15.21
CA SER A 68 -4.39 -11.85 16.06
C SER A 68 -4.36 -13.18 15.29
N GLN A 69 -4.80 -13.23 14.03
CA GLN A 69 -5.02 -14.50 13.30
C GLN A 69 -4.52 -14.50 11.86
N THR A 70 -4.05 -13.36 11.34
CA THR A 70 -3.77 -13.20 9.92
C THR A 70 -2.27 -13.12 9.66
N ARG A 71 -1.76 -13.94 8.73
CA ARG A 71 -0.33 -13.98 8.37
C ARG A 71 0.12 -12.87 7.42
N ILE A 72 -0.80 -12.30 6.63
CA ILE A 72 -0.49 -11.26 5.65
C ILE A 72 -1.35 -10.02 5.92
N HIS A 73 -0.70 -8.90 6.17
CA HIS A 73 -1.32 -7.58 6.26
C HIS A 73 -0.75 -6.68 5.18
N THR A 74 -1.57 -5.83 4.60
CA THR A 74 -1.09 -4.76 3.71
C THR A 74 -1.52 -3.44 4.30
N GLY A 75 -0.56 -2.58 4.63
CA GLY A 75 -0.79 -1.32 5.32
C GLY A 75 -0.15 -0.14 4.62
N THR A 76 -0.59 1.05 5.01
CA THR A 76 0.10 2.30 4.72
C THR A 76 0.97 2.66 5.92
N VAL A 77 2.26 2.89 5.69
CA VAL A 77 3.17 3.38 6.71
C VAL A 77 3.48 4.84 6.42
N PHE A 78 3.28 5.69 7.42
CA PHE A 78 3.47 7.14 7.30
C PHE A 78 4.87 7.53 7.75
N ASN A 79 5.43 8.53 7.06
CA ASN A 79 6.54 9.32 7.55
C ASN A 79 6.00 10.37 8.56
N PHE A 80 6.86 11.21 9.12
CA PHE A 80 6.44 12.24 10.07
C PHE A 80 5.48 13.26 9.42
N ARG A 81 4.52 13.80 10.19
CA ARG A 81 3.44 14.68 9.68
C ARG A 81 3.92 15.89 8.88
N THR A 82 5.09 16.43 9.19
CA THR A 82 5.67 17.57 8.47
C THR A 82 6.51 17.16 7.26
N TYR A 83 6.59 15.87 6.93
CA TYR A 83 7.40 15.38 5.81
C TYR A 83 7.05 16.11 4.52
N HIS A 84 5.78 16.26 4.14
CA HIS A 84 5.42 16.96 2.90
C HIS A 84 5.70 18.46 2.92
N ALA A 85 5.85 19.07 4.10
CA ALA A 85 6.34 20.44 4.17
C ALA A 85 7.85 20.47 3.91
N LYS A 86 8.62 19.54 4.49
CA LYS A 86 10.08 19.46 4.30
C LYS A 86 10.47 18.96 2.91
N HIS A 87 9.86 17.88 2.43
CA HIS A 87 10.09 17.22 1.15
C HIS A 87 8.82 17.25 0.30
N PRO A 88 8.48 18.41 -0.28
CA PRO A 88 7.28 18.54 -1.11
C PRO A 88 7.34 17.73 -2.40
N ALA A 89 8.54 17.36 -2.89
CA ALA A 89 8.69 16.45 -4.02
C ALA A 89 8.61 14.97 -3.61
N GLY A 90 8.86 14.68 -2.34
CA GLY A 90 8.88 13.33 -1.80
C GLY A 90 7.50 12.72 -1.57
N ILE A 91 7.53 11.44 -1.17
CA ILE A 91 6.36 10.64 -0.83
C ILE A 91 6.34 10.43 0.68
N ALA A 92 5.42 11.08 1.40
CA ALA A 92 5.35 10.99 2.88
C ALA A 92 4.76 9.69 3.42
N ARG A 93 4.32 8.78 2.56
CA ARG A 93 3.68 7.53 2.97
C ARG A 93 4.05 6.41 2.01
N LEU A 94 4.47 5.28 2.56
CA LEU A 94 4.63 4.05 1.80
C LEU A 94 3.30 3.33 1.82
N GLN A 95 2.62 3.31 0.67
CA GLN A 95 1.43 2.51 0.46
C GLN A 95 1.84 1.07 0.12
N ASN A 96 1.07 0.11 0.61
CA ASN A 96 1.24 -1.33 0.35
C ASN A 96 2.51 -1.93 0.94
N VAL A 97 2.81 -1.52 2.16
CA VAL A 97 3.73 -2.28 2.99
C VAL A 97 3.03 -3.58 3.36
N THR A 98 3.44 -4.67 2.73
CA THR A 98 2.87 -5.99 3.01
C THR A 98 3.68 -6.64 4.13
N GLN A 99 3.12 -6.66 5.33
CA GLN A 99 3.65 -7.44 6.42
C GLN A 99 3.31 -8.92 6.22
N ILE A 100 4.31 -9.79 6.28
CA ILE A 100 4.15 -11.24 6.38
C ILE A 100 4.82 -11.66 7.69
N ASP A 101 4.04 -12.12 8.65
CA ASP A 101 4.52 -12.36 10.02
C ASP A 101 5.24 -11.11 10.60
N GLU A 102 6.56 -11.17 10.85
CA GLU A 102 7.35 -10.05 11.39
C GLU A 102 8.08 -9.23 10.31
N ASP A 103 8.05 -9.68 9.05
CA ASP A 103 8.77 -9.07 7.94
C ASP A 103 7.87 -8.10 7.15
N TYR A 104 8.42 -6.97 6.73
CA TYR A 104 7.72 -5.93 5.98
C TYR A 104 8.27 -5.86 4.55
N LEU A 105 7.43 -6.25 3.59
CA LEU A 105 7.69 -6.08 2.17
C LEU A 105 7.31 -4.66 1.77
N ILE A 106 8.28 -3.92 1.24
CA ILE A 106 8.04 -2.61 0.66
C ILE A 106 8.28 -2.65 -0.84
N PHE A 107 7.48 -1.87 -1.57
CA PHE A 107 7.67 -1.66 -3.00
C PHE A 107 8.37 -0.32 -3.20
N ASP A 108 9.70 -0.34 -3.27
CA ASP A 108 10.49 0.82 -3.68
C ASP A 108 11.28 0.48 -4.96
N PRO A 109 10.86 1.00 -6.13
CA PRO A 109 11.57 0.73 -7.39
C PRO A 109 13.00 1.29 -7.41
N THR A 110 13.35 2.17 -6.46
CA THR A 110 14.66 2.81 -6.35
C THR A 110 15.54 2.22 -5.23
N GLY A 111 14.98 1.32 -4.41
CA GLY A 111 15.67 0.73 -3.27
C GLY A 111 16.58 -0.44 -3.61
N SER A 112 17.72 -0.55 -2.90
CA SER A 112 18.60 -1.73 -2.97
C SER A 112 18.03 -2.96 -2.24
N LYS A 113 17.07 -2.75 -1.32
CA LYS A 113 16.40 -3.79 -0.54
C LYS A 113 14.89 -3.52 -0.47
N ASN A 114 14.10 -4.52 -0.86
CA ASN A 114 12.62 -4.50 -0.87
C ASN A 114 11.98 -5.30 0.28
N ILE A 115 12.80 -5.97 1.09
CA ILE A 115 12.37 -6.69 2.31
C ILE A 115 13.06 -6.01 3.49
N LEU A 116 12.29 -5.46 4.40
CA LEU A 116 12.78 -4.82 5.60
C LEU A 116 12.11 -5.45 6.82
N SER A 117 12.86 -5.66 7.88
CA SER A 117 12.28 -5.83 9.22
C SER A 117 11.64 -4.51 9.67
N LYS A 118 10.74 -4.55 10.68
CA LYS A 118 10.14 -3.31 11.24
C LYS A 118 11.21 -2.24 11.59
N PRO A 119 12.31 -2.57 12.29
CA PRO A 119 13.34 -1.58 12.61
C PRO A 119 14.05 -1.01 11.38
N GLU A 120 14.29 -1.83 10.35
CA GLU A 120 14.89 -1.37 9.08
C GLU A 120 13.95 -0.42 8.33
N LEU A 121 12.64 -0.70 8.35
CA LEU A 121 11.63 0.17 7.76
C LEU A 121 11.56 1.53 8.48
N ASP A 122 11.49 1.51 9.81
CA ASP A 122 11.47 2.72 10.62
C ASP A 122 12.75 3.56 10.43
N GLN A 123 13.91 2.90 10.38
CA GLN A 123 15.18 3.56 10.10
C GLN A 123 15.18 4.23 8.73
N ARG A 124 14.67 3.56 7.71
CA ARG A 124 14.58 4.11 6.34
C ARG A 124 13.67 5.34 6.27
N LEU A 125 12.53 5.32 6.96
CA LEU A 125 11.63 6.47 7.01
C LEU A 125 12.28 7.67 7.71
N MET A 126 13.03 7.42 8.78
CA MET A 126 13.82 8.44 9.47
C MET A 126 14.90 9.03 8.55
N GLU A 127 15.63 8.18 7.83
CA GLU A 127 16.67 8.60 6.87
C GLU A 127 16.07 9.43 5.73
N GLN A 128 14.93 9.01 5.18
CA GLN A 128 14.20 9.77 4.16
C GLN A 128 13.76 11.14 4.67
N TYR A 129 13.29 11.25 5.92
CA TYR A 129 12.95 12.54 6.51
C TYR A 129 14.19 13.39 6.80
N ASN A 130 15.28 12.76 7.24
CA ASN A 130 16.51 13.46 7.62
C ASN A 130 17.34 13.91 6.42
N ALA A 131 17.07 13.37 5.22
CA ALA A 131 17.72 13.80 4.00
C ALA A 131 17.64 15.33 3.82
N PRO A 132 18.68 15.95 3.23
CA PRO A 132 18.58 17.33 2.78
C PRO A 132 17.49 17.49 1.72
N GLN A 133 16.91 18.68 1.61
CA GLN A 133 16.04 19.03 0.48
C GLN A 133 16.82 18.91 -0.83
N ASN A 134 16.22 18.28 -1.83
CA ASN A 134 16.80 18.16 -3.16
C ASN A 134 16.32 19.29 -4.09
N THR A 135 16.80 19.30 -5.34
CA THR A 135 16.42 20.32 -6.32
C THR A 135 14.90 20.34 -6.57
N ASP A 136 14.26 19.18 -6.69
CA ASP A 136 12.83 19.07 -6.91
C ASP A 136 12.01 19.64 -5.74
N ASP A 137 12.49 19.46 -4.50
CA ASP A 137 11.90 20.05 -3.31
C ASP A 137 11.94 21.58 -3.40
N LEU A 138 13.09 22.14 -3.76
CA LEU A 138 13.28 23.58 -3.88
C LEU A 138 12.44 24.19 -5.01
N GLU A 139 12.34 23.51 -6.15
CA GLU A 139 11.49 23.91 -7.27
C GLU A 139 10.01 23.94 -6.87
N LYS A 140 9.53 22.92 -6.15
CA LYS A 140 8.14 22.91 -5.65
C LYS A 140 7.88 24.00 -4.62
N LEU A 141 8.81 24.27 -3.70
CA LEU A 141 8.68 25.39 -2.76
C LEU A 141 8.61 26.72 -3.50
N SER A 142 9.46 26.94 -4.50
CA SER A 142 9.43 28.15 -5.33
C SER A 142 8.11 28.28 -6.09
N MET A 143 7.58 27.19 -6.64
CA MET A 143 6.26 27.18 -7.27
C MET A 143 5.16 27.57 -6.27
N TRP A 144 5.18 26.99 -5.06
CA TRP A 144 4.18 27.29 -4.02
C TRP A 144 4.18 28.74 -3.58
N GLU A 145 5.33 29.43 -3.59
CA GLU A 145 5.39 30.87 -3.32
C GLU A 145 4.64 31.69 -4.36
N CYS A 146 4.67 31.28 -5.63
CA CYS A 146 3.97 31.96 -6.72
C CYS A 146 2.44 31.79 -6.67
N ILE A 147 1.94 30.74 -6.02
CA ILE A 147 0.50 30.40 -5.91
C ILE A 147 0.07 30.20 -4.45
N GLY A 148 0.62 31.03 -3.56
CA GLY A 148 0.57 30.83 -2.12
C GLY A 148 -0.81 30.89 -1.47
N ASP A 149 -1.81 31.42 -2.17
CA ASP A 149 -3.22 31.56 -1.75
C ASP A 149 -4.01 30.25 -1.86
N ARG A 150 -3.54 29.29 -2.67
CA ARG A 150 -4.21 28.00 -2.83
C ARG A 150 -4.04 27.12 -1.59
N ASN A 151 -5.00 26.23 -1.36
CA ASN A 151 -4.89 25.22 -0.30
C ASN A 151 -3.92 24.11 -0.69
N HIS A 152 -3.18 23.60 0.29
CA HIS A 152 -2.24 22.51 0.07
C HIS A 152 -2.99 21.17 -0.10
N PRO A 153 -2.61 20.32 -1.07
CA PRO A 153 -3.34 19.08 -1.38
C PRO A 153 -3.40 18.08 -0.21
N TYR A 154 -2.37 18.05 0.64
CA TYR A 154 -2.32 17.16 1.81
C TYR A 154 -2.68 17.86 3.13
N PHE A 155 -2.69 19.20 3.13
CA PHE A 155 -3.03 20.02 4.29
C PHE A 155 -4.09 20.99 3.85
N SER A 156 -5.28 20.49 3.52
CA SER A 156 -6.35 21.25 2.85
C SER A 156 -6.83 22.48 3.65
N HIS A 157 -6.55 22.52 4.95
CA HIS A 157 -6.82 23.63 5.86
C HIS A 157 -5.68 24.68 5.90
N LEU A 158 -4.56 24.44 5.23
CA LEU A 158 -3.40 25.33 5.16
C LEU A 158 -3.18 25.80 3.72
N SER A 159 -2.76 27.06 3.60
CA SER A 159 -2.35 27.62 2.31
C SER A 159 -0.96 27.15 1.90
N LEU A 160 -0.69 27.14 0.59
CA LEU A 160 0.63 26.81 0.04
C LEU A 160 1.72 27.74 0.59
N ALA A 161 1.44 29.02 0.81
CA ALA A 161 2.37 29.95 1.46
C ALA A 161 2.73 29.52 2.89
N THR A 162 1.73 29.08 3.66
CA THR A 162 1.92 28.62 5.04
C THR A 162 2.79 27.37 5.09
N VAL A 163 2.52 26.41 4.20
CA VAL A 163 3.30 25.16 4.11
C VAL A 163 4.71 25.42 3.57
N CYS A 164 4.87 26.33 2.61
CA CYS A 164 6.19 26.73 2.11
C CYS A 164 7.06 27.33 3.23
N ALA A 165 6.50 28.25 4.02
CA ALA A 165 7.21 28.83 5.17
C ALA A 165 7.62 27.75 6.19
N ALA A 166 6.74 26.76 6.44
CA ALA A 166 7.09 25.61 7.27
C ALA A 166 8.21 24.75 6.66
N GLY A 167 8.16 24.49 5.35
CA GLY A 167 9.19 23.75 4.63
C GLY A 167 10.57 24.38 4.75
N ARG A 168 10.66 25.71 4.59
CA ARG A 168 11.91 26.45 4.79
C ARG A 168 12.41 26.37 6.24
N ARG A 169 11.51 26.46 7.23
CA ARG A 169 11.88 26.29 8.66
C ARG A 169 12.39 24.89 8.98
N CYS A 170 11.82 23.87 8.35
CA CYS A 170 12.17 22.47 8.60
C CYS A 170 13.31 21.94 7.73
N ALA A 171 13.88 22.75 6.82
CA ALA A 171 14.89 22.31 5.85
C ALA A 171 16.08 21.58 6.50
N ASN A 172 16.57 22.10 7.63
CA ASN A 172 17.70 21.53 8.37
C ASN A 172 17.26 20.70 9.60
N HIS A 173 15.95 20.51 9.81
CA HIS A 173 15.47 19.74 10.93
C HIS A 173 15.72 18.25 10.70
N THR A 174 16.35 17.59 11.67
CA THR A 174 16.59 16.14 11.67
C THR A 174 16.14 15.53 12.99
N PHE A 175 15.61 14.32 12.94
CA PHE A 175 15.35 13.53 14.14
C PHE A 175 16.58 12.68 14.49
N ASP A 176 16.92 12.63 15.77
CA ASP A 176 17.67 11.50 16.31
C ASP A 176 16.72 10.30 16.55
N LYS A 177 17.29 9.14 16.86
CA LYS A 177 16.52 7.91 17.07
C LYS A 177 15.48 8.03 18.19
N SER A 178 15.82 8.73 19.27
CA SER A 178 14.95 8.93 20.44
C SER A 178 13.71 9.75 20.06
N SER A 179 13.95 10.88 19.41
CA SER A 179 12.93 11.83 18.98
C SER A 179 12.07 11.23 17.86
N TRP A 180 12.67 10.44 16.96
CA TRP A 180 11.94 9.68 15.95
C TRP A 180 10.98 8.67 16.58
N ASN A 181 11.44 7.90 17.56
CA ASN A 181 10.62 6.91 18.27
C ASN A 181 9.46 7.58 19.03
N ALA A 182 9.67 8.78 19.57
CA ALA A 182 8.60 9.55 20.21
C ALA A 182 7.45 9.93 19.25
N THR A 183 7.68 9.88 17.93
CA THR A 183 6.63 10.10 16.92
C THR A 183 5.87 8.83 16.51
N GLU A 184 6.25 7.64 17.00
CA GLU A 184 5.65 6.36 16.57
C GLU A 184 4.13 6.33 16.78
N ALA A 185 3.66 6.73 17.97
CA ALA A 185 2.23 6.80 18.25
C ALA A 185 1.47 7.67 17.25
N GLN A 186 2.09 8.77 16.83
CA GLN A 186 1.51 9.69 15.87
C GLN A 186 1.43 9.08 14.46
N ARG A 187 2.51 8.41 14.03
CA ARG A 187 2.53 7.72 12.73
C ARG A 187 1.53 6.57 12.69
N ASN A 188 1.33 5.88 13.81
CA ASN A 188 0.32 4.82 13.94
C ASN A 188 -1.11 5.36 13.89
N GLU A 189 -1.37 6.52 14.49
CA GLU A 189 -2.67 7.22 14.37
C GLU A 189 -2.94 7.61 12.91
N ASP A 190 -1.95 8.15 12.20
CA ASP A 190 -2.09 8.53 10.79
C ASP A 190 -2.33 7.29 9.89
N ALA A 191 -1.81 6.12 10.28
CA ALA A 191 -2.03 4.85 9.61
C ALA A 191 -3.36 4.17 9.99
N GLN A 192 -4.08 4.70 10.98
CA GLN A 192 -5.29 4.04 11.49
C GLN A 192 -6.35 3.93 10.40
N GLY A 193 -6.90 2.72 10.23
CA GLY A 193 -7.90 2.45 9.20
C GLY A 193 -7.34 2.37 7.77
N LEU A 194 -6.02 2.44 7.60
CA LEU A 194 -5.32 2.27 6.32
C LEU A 194 -4.52 0.96 6.29
N PHE A 195 -5.09 -0.08 6.90
CA PHE A 195 -4.54 -1.44 6.93
C PHE A 195 -5.61 -2.43 6.46
N PHE A 196 -5.21 -3.40 5.66
CA PHE A 196 -6.05 -4.45 5.12
C PHE A 196 -5.46 -5.79 5.54
N ALA A 197 -6.27 -6.72 6.03
CA ALA A 197 -5.76 -8.07 6.33
C ALA A 197 -6.25 -9.07 5.31
N PHE A 198 -5.34 -9.95 4.90
CA PHE A 198 -5.63 -10.93 3.88
C PHE A 198 -6.50 -12.06 4.42
N ASN A 199 -7.66 -12.24 3.80
CA ASN A 199 -8.62 -13.29 4.13
C ASN A 199 -8.33 -14.54 3.28
N TYR A 200 -7.48 -15.41 3.83
CA TYR A 200 -7.10 -16.67 3.18
C TYR A 200 -8.28 -17.58 2.89
N GLU A 201 -9.26 -17.67 3.80
CA GLU A 201 -10.43 -18.52 3.61
C GLU A 201 -11.28 -18.06 2.42
N ARG A 202 -11.44 -16.74 2.24
CA ARG A 202 -12.12 -16.16 1.09
C ARG A 202 -11.39 -16.46 -0.21
N LEU A 203 -10.06 -16.36 -0.22
CA LEU A 203 -9.26 -16.75 -1.38
C LEU A 203 -9.46 -18.24 -1.72
N ILE A 204 -9.26 -19.13 -0.75
CA ILE A 204 -9.39 -20.58 -0.94
C ILE A 204 -10.79 -20.96 -1.43
N THR A 205 -11.82 -20.32 -0.88
CA THR A 205 -13.21 -20.54 -1.29
C THR A 205 -13.40 -20.13 -2.75
N CYS A 206 -12.94 -18.94 -3.14
CA CYS A 206 -13.01 -18.46 -4.52
C CYS A 206 -12.28 -19.40 -5.50
N VAL A 207 -11.08 -19.87 -5.14
CA VAL A 207 -10.31 -20.84 -5.93
C VAL A 207 -11.09 -22.14 -6.11
N ARG A 208 -11.60 -22.73 -5.01
CA ARG A 208 -12.35 -23.99 -5.03
C ARG A 208 -13.62 -23.88 -5.87
N GLU A 209 -14.37 -22.79 -5.72
CA GLU A 209 -15.60 -22.57 -6.48
C GLU A 209 -15.33 -22.38 -7.98
N THR A 210 -14.26 -21.67 -8.34
CA THR A 210 -13.84 -21.48 -9.73
C THR A 210 -13.48 -22.82 -10.37
N MET A 211 -12.68 -23.63 -9.67
CA MET A 211 -12.35 -24.98 -10.14
C MET A 211 -13.58 -25.88 -10.29
N ALA A 212 -14.48 -25.87 -9.31
CA ALA A 212 -15.69 -26.67 -9.35
C ALA A 212 -16.59 -26.28 -10.51
N ALA A 213 -16.74 -24.98 -10.79
CA ALA A 213 -17.53 -24.48 -11.90
C ALA A 213 -16.91 -24.86 -13.27
N ARG A 214 -15.58 -24.73 -13.42
CA ARG A 214 -14.86 -25.14 -14.62
C ARG A 214 -14.97 -26.64 -14.88
N ARG A 215 -14.77 -27.47 -13.84
CA ARG A 215 -14.90 -28.94 -13.93
C ARG A 215 -16.33 -29.39 -14.29
N ARG A 216 -17.33 -28.60 -13.93
CA ARG A 216 -18.74 -28.86 -14.29
C ARG A 216 -19.15 -28.27 -15.64
N GLY A 217 -18.25 -27.56 -16.34
CA GLY A 217 -18.56 -26.86 -17.60
C GLY A 217 -19.56 -25.72 -17.45
N VAL A 218 -19.69 -25.15 -16.25
CA VAL A 218 -20.67 -24.08 -15.94
C VAL A 218 -20.13 -22.71 -16.37
N THR A 219 -18.81 -22.55 -16.38
CA THR A 219 -18.13 -21.32 -16.80
C THR A 219 -16.73 -21.65 -17.31
N ASP A 220 -16.26 -20.87 -18.28
CA ASP A 220 -14.86 -20.85 -18.74
C ASP A 220 -14.03 -19.76 -18.05
N GLU A 221 -14.65 -19.01 -17.12
CA GLU A 221 -14.01 -17.95 -16.36
C GLU A 221 -12.83 -18.48 -15.52
N ASP A 222 -11.67 -17.85 -15.67
CA ASP A 222 -10.51 -18.10 -14.82
C ASP A 222 -10.60 -17.36 -13.47
N PHE A 223 -9.69 -17.70 -12.56
CA PHE A 223 -9.66 -17.10 -11.23
C PHE A 223 -9.52 -15.57 -11.27
N TRP A 224 -8.69 -15.03 -12.17
CA TRP A 224 -8.39 -13.60 -12.23
C TRP A 224 -9.57 -12.78 -12.74
N THR A 225 -10.28 -13.32 -13.72
CA THR A 225 -11.52 -12.75 -14.26
C THR A 225 -12.57 -12.70 -13.17
N ARG A 226 -12.71 -13.79 -12.40
CA ARG A 226 -13.63 -13.82 -11.27
C ARG A 226 -13.24 -12.84 -10.16
N ALA A 227 -11.96 -12.75 -9.82
CA ALA A 227 -11.46 -11.80 -8.82
C ALA A 227 -11.72 -10.34 -9.24
N ARG A 228 -11.52 -10.02 -10.52
CA ARG A 228 -11.86 -8.70 -11.08
C ARG A 228 -13.34 -8.39 -10.92
N ARG A 229 -14.23 -9.33 -11.31
CA ARG A 229 -15.68 -9.17 -11.18
C ARG A 229 -16.10 -8.95 -9.72
N LEU A 230 -15.56 -9.72 -8.78
CA LEU A 230 -15.83 -9.53 -7.35
C LEU A 230 -15.43 -8.14 -6.85
N LYS A 231 -14.34 -7.55 -7.39
CA LYS A 231 -13.95 -6.17 -7.07
C LYS A 231 -14.93 -5.16 -7.66
N GLU A 232 -15.34 -5.35 -8.90
CA GLU A 232 -16.33 -4.48 -9.56
C GLU A 232 -17.68 -4.51 -8.82
N GLU A 233 -18.18 -5.70 -8.46
CA GLU A 233 -19.40 -5.88 -7.65
C GLU A 233 -19.27 -5.21 -6.27
N TYR A 234 -18.12 -5.33 -5.62
CA TYR A 234 -17.84 -4.66 -4.35
C TYR A 234 -17.84 -3.13 -4.51
N SER A 235 -17.18 -2.61 -5.55
CA SER A 235 -17.13 -1.17 -5.83
C SER A 235 -18.52 -0.61 -6.13
N LEU A 236 -19.35 -1.31 -6.90
CA LEU A 236 -20.73 -0.89 -7.21
C LEU A 236 -21.65 -0.89 -5.99
N SER A 237 -21.44 -1.81 -5.05
CA SER A 237 -22.24 -1.92 -3.82
C SER A 237 -21.81 -0.94 -2.71
N HIS A 238 -20.65 -0.30 -2.85
CA HIS A 238 -20.09 0.63 -1.86
C HIS A 238 -19.78 2.02 -2.43
N SER A 239 -20.14 2.27 -3.68
CA SER A 239 -20.25 3.61 -4.26
C SER A 239 -21.61 4.21 -3.88
N ASP A 240 -21.69 4.82 -2.70
CA ASP A 240 -22.78 5.76 -2.40
C ASP A 240 -22.54 7.11 -3.14
N PRO A 241 -23.61 7.81 -3.56
CA PRO A 241 -23.56 9.05 -4.33
C PRO A 241 -22.99 10.27 -3.59
#